data_AF-A0A7W0GCC1-F1
#
_entry.id   AF-A0A7W0GCC1-F1
#
_cell.length_a   1.000
_cell.length_b   1.000
_cell.length_c   1.000
_cell.angle_alpha   90.00
_cell.angle_beta   90.00
_cell.angle_gamma   90.00
#
_symmetry.space_group_name_H-M   'P 1'
#
loop_
_entity.id
_entity.type
_entity.pdbx_description
1 polymer ?
#
loop_
_entity_poly.entity_id
_entity_poly.type
_entity_poly.pdbx_seq_one_letter_code
_entity_poly.pdbx_strand_id
1 'polypeptide(L)'
;MARYRTPVAISVTAAALLVLPNPVAVAVATPSSAATVFTVTQLADTADGVCDAQCTLRDAVAAAEAAPAGDTIRFAASLAGSQITLVLGQLEFTSAVRIDGATREVTINGGATSRIFDVQTAGRVELIGLRLTQGAGAGGGAIRNAGQLSVIGCLVEDNTSDGARDDDGGGIKNTESGVLTVVNSIFRGNSSGFSDGGSLGGGGISSAGELTVRASRITDNYSGGSGSGLSSTGTATIEDTVIDNNFQVVDGGGLANFGTMTLRHSTVRDNEAYDLGGGILNGGFTGVGTLIVESSTISGNVSDFYLGGGIYNGGGSTLELRNSTVTDNYASFFGETGGGLYNSGEATARNTLLAGNRANGLNQFTADCGGNPVTSEGGNVFGTGTGCAPGSSDRTVDPFEVATAVVLPLADYGGLTPTNALRWAGSNPALDIGGSCPAVDQRGLPAPLDGPDAGTVASCDAGSVEAGAPVNARVNVAAQDEIALVPFGGDNTLTVTIRARNVSGQPQTYDLWTTTTAPDGSVVATQVQRDITFEPEQPRQRAITAQLPGAAGLYRIDAFVGDYDSGVVVGSDALPVSKNGQA
;
A
#
# COMPACT_ATOMS: atom_id res chain seq x y z
N MET A 1 -65.95 76.82 39.96
CA MET A 1 -66.66 75.99 38.96
C MET A 1 -65.76 75.81 37.75
N ALA A 2 -65.37 74.59 37.41
CA ALA A 2 -64.75 74.24 36.13
C ALA A 2 -64.92 72.72 35.90
N ARG A 3 -65.12 72.28 34.66
CA ARG A 3 -65.39 70.87 34.30
C ARG A 3 -64.19 70.22 33.59
N TYR A 4 -64.18 68.89 33.66
CA TYR A 4 -63.28 67.92 33.03
C TYR A 4 -62.72 68.26 31.63
N ARG A 5 -61.47 67.81 31.40
CA ARG A 5 -60.97 67.35 30.10
C ARG A 5 -60.25 66.01 30.30
N THR A 6 -60.56 65.02 29.48
CA THR A 6 -59.85 63.73 29.37
C THR A 6 -58.81 63.78 28.24
N PRO A 7 -57.66 63.10 28.37
CA PRO A 7 -56.68 62.96 27.29
C PRO A 7 -57.02 61.79 26.34
N VAL A 8 -56.57 61.89 25.09
CA VAL A 8 -56.73 60.88 24.03
C VAL A 8 -55.45 60.07 23.88
N ALA A 9 -55.56 58.76 23.71
CA ALA A 9 -54.44 57.87 23.37
C ALA A 9 -54.38 57.64 21.85
N ILE A 10 -53.17 57.63 21.29
CA ILE A 10 -52.90 57.33 19.88
C ILE A 10 -52.31 55.92 19.79
N SER A 11 -52.94 55.03 19.04
CA SER A 11 -52.44 53.69 18.72
C SER A 11 -52.00 53.62 17.26
N VAL A 12 -50.77 53.15 17.02
CA VAL A 12 -50.23 52.91 15.68
C VAL A 12 -50.48 51.45 15.31
N THR A 13 -51.19 51.20 14.21
CA THR A 13 -51.41 49.86 13.65
C THR A 13 -50.49 49.62 12.46
N ALA A 14 -49.61 48.62 12.57
CA ALA A 14 -48.77 48.17 11.47
C ALA A 14 -49.55 47.19 10.58
N ALA A 15 -49.51 47.39 9.26
CA ALA A 15 -50.09 46.47 8.29
C ALA A 15 -49.10 45.35 7.95
N ALA A 16 -49.47 44.09 8.22
CA ALA A 16 -48.69 42.93 7.81
C ALA A 16 -49.00 42.57 6.34
N LEU A 17 -47.97 42.53 5.50
CA LEU A 17 -48.09 42.15 4.10
C LEU A 17 -48.04 40.61 3.98
N LEU A 18 -49.12 40.00 3.51
CA LEU A 18 -49.24 38.54 3.42
C LEU A 18 -48.49 38.01 2.18
N VAL A 19 -47.30 37.45 2.37
CA VAL A 19 -46.56 36.74 1.32
C VAL A 19 -47.10 35.31 1.22
N LEU A 20 -47.68 34.97 0.07
CA LEU A 20 -48.05 33.58 -0.25
C LEU A 20 -46.78 32.79 -0.60
N PRO A 21 -46.56 31.59 -0.05
CA PRO A 21 -45.42 30.76 -0.44
C PRO A 21 -45.58 30.26 -1.88
N ASN A 22 -44.49 30.28 -2.64
CA ASN A 22 -44.42 29.62 -3.95
C ASN A 22 -44.78 28.13 -3.81
N PRO A 23 -45.45 27.53 -4.81
CA PRO A 23 -45.66 26.08 -4.81
C PRO A 23 -44.29 25.39 -4.87
N VAL A 24 -43.98 24.63 -3.81
CA VAL A 24 -42.83 23.73 -3.80
C VAL A 24 -43.05 22.71 -4.92
N ALA A 25 -42.19 22.73 -5.93
CA ALA A 25 -42.11 21.64 -6.89
C ALA A 25 -41.65 20.40 -6.11
N VAL A 26 -42.58 19.52 -5.78
CA VAL A 26 -42.25 18.18 -5.28
C VAL A 26 -41.52 17.47 -6.41
N ALA A 27 -40.20 17.39 -6.29
CA ALA A 27 -39.41 16.50 -7.11
C ALA A 27 -39.92 15.08 -6.84
N VAL A 28 -40.74 14.56 -7.76
CA VAL A 28 -41.08 13.15 -7.79
C VAL A 28 -39.76 12.43 -8.01
N ALA A 29 -39.24 11.80 -6.98
CA ALA A 29 -38.07 10.93 -7.11
C ALA A 29 -38.42 9.88 -8.15
N THR A 30 -37.80 9.97 -9.33
CA THR A 30 -37.82 8.90 -10.30
C THR A 30 -37.34 7.63 -9.59
N PRO A 31 -38.00 6.48 -9.77
CA PRO A 31 -37.52 5.25 -9.16
C PRO A 31 -36.05 5.05 -9.56
N SER A 32 -35.17 4.89 -8.58
CA SER A 32 -33.79 4.51 -8.84
C SER A 32 -33.83 3.26 -9.72
N SER A 33 -33.17 3.30 -10.88
CA SER A 33 -32.94 2.08 -11.63
C SER A 33 -32.19 1.09 -10.74
N ALA A 34 -32.49 -0.20 -10.89
CA ALA A 34 -31.79 -1.24 -10.16
C ALA A 34 -30.46 -1.54 -10.88
N ALA A 35 -29.39 -1.74 -10.11
CA ALA A 35 -28.09 -2.12 -10.65
C ALA A 35 -28.21 -3.39 -11.53
N THR A 36 -27.75 -3.27 -12.76
CA THR A 36 -27.79 -4.30 -13.79
C THR A 36 -26.44 -5.02 -13.88
N VAL A 37 -26.45 -6.29 -14.32
CA VAL A 37 -25.23 -7.06 -14.59
C VAL A 37 -25.07 -7.25 -16.09
N PHE A 38 -24.06 -6.61 -16.67
CA PHE A 38 -23.65 -6.82 -18.06
C PHE A 38 -22.60 -7.92 -18.14
N THR A 39 -22.71 -8.81 -19.13
CA THR A 39 -21.77 -9.93 -19.30
C THR A 39 -21.07 -9.81 -20.65
N VAL A 40 -19.79 -9.47 -20.63
CA VAL A 40 -18.91 -9.45 -21.80
C VAL A 40 -18.73 -10.88 -22.30
N THR A 41 -19.06 -11.12 -23.57
CA THR A 41 -18.96 -12.43 -24.23
C THR A 41 -17.92 -12.46 -25.34
N GLN A 42 -17.49 -11.30 -25.84
CA GLN A 42 -16.59 -11.16 -26.98
C GLN A 42 -15.23 -10.57 -26.59
N LEU A 43 -14.19 -10.97 -27.35
CA LEU A 43 -12.83 -10.41 -27.26
C LEU A 43 -12.62 -9.19 -28.16
N ALA A 44 -13.54 -8.95 -29.10
CA ALA A 44 -13.47 -7.82 -30.01
C ALA A 44 -13.75 -6.50 -29.27
N ASP A 45 -13.02 -5.45 -29.64
CA ASP A 45 -13.34 -4.08 -29.25
C ASP A 45 -14.14 -3.40 -30.37
N THR A 46 -15.44 -3.68 -30.39
CA THR A 46 -16.42 -3.04 -31.27
C THR A 46 -17.47 -2.30 -30.45
N ALA A 47 -18.24 -1.43 -31.08
CA ALA A 47 -19.41 -0.81 -30.46
C ALA A 47 -20.59 -0.90 -31.43
N ASP A 48 -21.52 -1.81 -31.18
CA ASP A 48 -22.82 -1.86 -31.88
C ASP A 48 -23.92 -1.13 -31.09
N GLY A 49 -23.64 -0.82 -29.82
CA GLY A 49 -24.52 -0.05 -28.93
C GLY A 49 -25.49 -0.90 -28.12
N VAL A 50 -25.38 -2.23 -28.15
CA VAL A 50 -26.26 -3.14 -27.40
C VAL A 50 -25.47 -4.27 -26.74
N CYS A 51 -25.41 -4.29 -25.41
CA CYS A 51 -24.85 -5.43 -24.68
C CYS A 51 -25.84 -6.62 -24.69
N ASP A 52 -25.81 -7.43 -25.76
CA ASP A 52 -26.62 -8.65 -25.91
C ASP A 52 -25.77 -9.95 -25.92
N ALA A 53 -26.20 -10.99 -26.65
CA ALA A 53 -25.44 -12.22 -26.86
C ALA A 53 -24.07 -12.04 -27.52
N GLN A 54 -23.77 -10.87 -28.13
CA GLN A 54 -22.47 -10.50 -28.68
C GLN A 54 -21.81 -9.32 -27.94
N CYS A 55 -22.23 -9.04 -26.70
CA CYS A 55 -21.70 -7.93 -25.89
C CYS A 55 -20.15 -7.94 -25.77
N THR A 56 -19.52 -6.84 -26.21
CA THR A 56 -18.11 -6.53 -25.95
C THR A 56 -17.93 -5.81 -24.61
N LEU A 57 -16.68 -5.57 -24.19
CA LEU A 57 -16.42 -4.69 -23.05
C LEU A 57 -16.91 -3.25 -23.30
N ARG A 58 -16.77 -2.74 -24.54
CA ARG A 58 -17.18 -1.37 -24.87
C ARG A 58 -18.70 -1.22 -24.87
N ASP A 59 -19.44 -2.20 -25.38
CA ASP A 59 -20.90 -2.23 -25.31
C ASP A 59 -21.40 -2.35 -23.86
N ALA A 60 -20.72 -3.14 -23.01
CA ALA A 60 -21.03 -3.22 -21.59
C ALA A 60 -20.82 -1.90 -20.83
N VAL A 61 -19.71 -1.19 -21.08
CA VAL A 61 -19.44 0.14 -20.51
C VAL A 61 -20.47 1.16 -21.01
N ALA A 62 -20.74 1.19 -22.32
CA ALA A 62 -21.72 2.11 -22.90
C ALA A 62 -23.13 1.88 -22.33
N ALA A 63 -23.52 0.63 -22.09
CA ALA A 63 -24.81 0.29 -21.49
C ALA A 63 -24.91 0.73 -20.01
N ALA A 64 -23.84 0.56 -19.22
CA ALA A 64 -23.78 0.99 -17.83
C ALA A 64 -23.84 2.53 -17.68
N GLU A 65 -23.12 3.26 -18.54
CA GLU A 65 -23.12 4.73 -18.54
C GLU A 65 -24.45 5.33 -19.06
N ALA A 66 -25.21 4.59 -19.86
CA ALA A 66 -26.49 5.05 -20.41
C ALA A 66 -27.63 5.11 -19.37
N ALA A 67 -27.57 4.31 -18.29
CA ALA A 67 -28.59 4.29 -17.24
C ALA A 67 -28.01 4.12 -15.82
N PRO A 68 -27.20 5.08 -15.32
CA PRO A 68 -26.37 4.90 -14.13
C PRO A 68 -27.11 4.42 -12.87
N ALA A 69 -26.82 3.19 -12.45
CA ALA A 69 -27.40 2.57 -11.25
C ALA A 69 -26.36 1.91 -10.31
N GLY A 70 -25.06 2.02 -10.61
CA GLY A 70 -24.01 1.23 -9.93
C GLY A 70 -23.85 -0.15 -10.56
N ASP A 71 -23.85 -0.22 -11.89
CA ASP A 71 -23.92 -1.46 -12.64
C ASP A 71 -22.61 -2.27 -12.54
N THR A 72 -22.73 -3.59 -12.70
CA THR A 72 -21.58 -4.50 -12.67
C THR A 72 -21.34 -5.13 -14.03
N ILE A 73 -20.15 -4.93 -14.58
CA ILE A 73 -19.64 -5.61 -15.76
C ILE A 73 -18.88 -6.86 -15.31
N ARG A 74 -19.27 -8.01 -15.85
CA ARG A 74 -18.60 -9.31 -15.68
C ARG A 74 -18.21 -9.89 -17.02
N PHE A 75 -17.37 -10.92 -17.00
CA PHE A 75 -16.96 -11.66 -18.19
C PHE A 75 -17.63 -13.03 -18.26
N ALA A 76 -17.81 -13.57 -19.46
CA ALA A 76 -18.28 -14.93 -19.69
C ALA A 76 -17.18 -15.96 -19.37
N ALA A 77 -17.56 -17.21 -19.07
CA ALA A 77 -16.60 -18.25 -18.68
C ALA A 77 -15.61 -18.61 -19.81
N SER A 78 -16.02 -18.40 -21.06
CA SER A 78 -15.20 -18.55 -22.26
C SER A 78 -14.05 -17.53 -22.39
N LEU A 79 -14.03 -16.47 -21.57
CA LEU A 79 -13.01 -15.42 -21.61
C LEU A 79 -11.94 -15.53 -20.50
N ALA A 80 -11.93 -16.62 -19.73
CA ALA A 80 -10.89 -16.86 -18.72
C ALA A 80 -9.49 -16.85 -19.34
N GLY A 81 -8.53 -16.17 -18.71
CA GLY A 81 -7.15 -15.99 -19.16
C GLY A 81 -6.99 -15.32 -20.53
N SER A 82 -8.05 -14.69 -21.07
CA SER A 82 -8.06 -14.14 -22.41
C SER A 82 -7.75 -12.63 -22.44
N GLN A 83 -7.28 -12.15 -23.59
CA GLN A 83 -6.96 -10.74 -23.81
C GLN A 83 -7.99 -10.04 -24.69
N ILE A 84 -8.55 -8.94 -24.19
CA ILE A 84 -9.30 -7.93 -24.95
C ILE A 84 -8.33 -6.80 -25.30
N THR A 85 -8.18 -6.47 -26.58
CA THR A 85 -7.29 -5.38 -27.02
C THR A 85 -8.13 -4.22 -27.52
N LEU A 86 -7.97 -3.05 -26.91
CA LEU A 86 -8.71 -1.85 -27.28
C LEU A 86 -8.10 -1.24 -28.54
N VAL A 87 -8.91 -1.11 -29.59
CA VAL A 87 -8.52 -0.53 -30.89
C VAL A 87 -9.31 0.73 -31.24
N LEU A 88 -10.40 0.99 -30.51
CA LEU A 88 -11.23 2.21 -30.62
C LEU A 88 -10.86 3.27 -29.56
N GLY A 89 -9.73 3.10 -28.87
CA GLY A 89 -9.22 4.01 -27.84
C GLY A 89 -9.68 3.67 -26.42
N GLN A 90 -9.51 4.61 -25.49
CA GLN A 90 -9.86 4.43 -24.08
C GLN A 90 -11.36 4.16 -23.84
N LEU A 91 -11.68 3.63 -22.67
CA LEU A 91 -13.04 3.52 -22.13
C LEU A 91 -13.23 4.59 -21.04
N GLU A 92 -14.31 5.37 -21.14
CA GLU A 92 -14.55 6.54 -20.29
C GLU A 92 -15.69 6.28 -19.30
N PHE A 93 -15.53 6.76 -18.07
CA PHE A 93 -16.49 6.60 -16.97
C PHE A 93 -16.86 7.96 -16.38
N THR A 94 -18.13 8.33 -16.51
CA THR A 94 -18.74 9.51 -15.89
C THR A 94 -19.65 9.14 -14.72
N SER A 95 -19.92 7.85 -14.51
CA SER A 95 -20.86 7.35 -13.51
C SER A 95 -20.30 6.21 -12.65
N ALA A 96 -21.16 5.47 -11.95
CA ALA A 96 -20.76 4.41 -11.04
C ALA A 96 -20.78 3.03 -11.73
N VAL A 97 -19.60 2.40 -11.89
CA VAL A 97 -19.44 1.12 -12.60
C VAL A 97 -18.43 0.23 -11.88
N ARG A 98 -18.79 -1.04 -11.64
CA ARG A 98 -17.89 -2.09 -11.14
C ARG A 98 -17.50 -3.03 -12.27
N ILE A 99 -16.21 -3.33 -12.45
CA ILE A 99 -15.70 -4.30 -13.43
C ILE A 99 -15.04 -5.46 -12.68
N ASP A 100 -15.68 -6.63 -12.75
CA ASP A 100 -15.39 -7.82 -11.96
C ASP A 100 -14.79 -8.93 -12.84
N GLY A 101 -13.45 -9.00 -12.85
CA GLY A 101 -12.62 -10.00 -13.52
C GLY A 101 -12.07 -11.10 -12.61
N ALA A 102 -12.33 -11.03 -11.29
CA ALA A 102 -11.68 -11.83 -10.25
C ALA A 102 -11.73 -13.35 -10.43
N THR A 103 -12.74 -13.87 -11.13
CA THR A 103 -12.86 -15.33 -11.41
C THR A 103 -12.32 -15.75 -12.78
N ARG A 104 -11.58 -14.86 -13.47
CA ARG A 104 -11.24 -15.01 -14.90
C ARG A 104 -9.88 -14.48 -15.32
N GLU A 105 -9.17 -13.66 -14.55
CA GLU A 105 -7.85 -13.13 -14.92
C GLU A 105 -7.83 -12.46 -16.31
N VAL A 106 -8.87 -11.69 -16.65
CA VAL A 106 -9.00 -11.09 -17.99
C VAL A 106 -7.97 -9.98 -18.17
N THR A 107 -7.28 -10.03 -19.31
CA THR A 107 -6.33 -8.98 -19.72
C THR A 107 -7.03 -7.93 -20.57
N ILE A 108 -6.96 -6.66 -20.17
CA ILE A 108 -7.34 -5.51 -20.99
C ILE A 108 -6.05 -4.85 -21.48
N ASN A 109 -5.87 -4.78 -22.80
CA ASN A 109 -4.66 -4.33 -23.45
C ASN A 109 -4.91 -3.03 -24.24
N GLY A 110 -4.12 -1.97 -24.00
CA GLY A 110 -4.24 -0.65 -24.66
C GLY A 110 -3.56 -0.53 -26.04
N GLY A 111 -3.02 -1.62 -26.57
CA GLY A 111 -2.38 -1.72 -27.88
C GLY A 111 -1.05 -0.98 -28.02
N ALA A 112 -0.50 -0.44 -26.93
CA ALA A 112 0.52 0.61 -26.90
C ALA A 112 0.13 1.86 -27.74
N THR A 113 -1.17 2.10 -27.91
CA THR A 113 -1.72 3.17 -28.75
C THR A 113 -2.72 4.08 -28.04
N SER A 114 -3.30 3.65 -26.91
CA SER A 114 -4.16 4.50 -26.09
C SER A 114 -4.09 4.15 -24.61
N ARG A 115 -4.54 5.09 -23.78
CA ARG A 115 -4.99 4.79 -22.42
C ARG A 115 -6.04 3.67 -22.42
N ILE A 116 -6.15 2.92 -21.33
CA ILE A 116 -7.17 1.87 -21.16
C ILE A 116 -8.44 2.48 -20.56
N PHE A 117 -8.35 3.12 -19.39
CA PHE A 117 -9.51 3.67 -18.67
C PHE A 117 -9.34 5.15 -18.34
N ASP A 118 -10.42 5.91 -18.46
CA ASP A 118 -10.47 7.32 -18.07
C ASP A 118 -11.67 7.61 -17.16
N VAL A 119 -11.40 7.88 -15.89
CA VAL A 119 -12.43 8.13 -14.87
C VAL A 119 -12.59 9.64 -14.69
N GLN A 120 -13.70 10.19 -15.14
CA GLN A 120 -14.03 11.61 -15.00
C GLN A 120 -14.45 11.96 -13.57
N THR A 121 -14.55 13.25 -13.26
CA THR A 121 -14.81 13.76 -11.89
C THR A 121 -16.10 13.25 -11.22
N ALA A 122 -17.12 12.88 -11.99
CA ALA A 122 -18.34 12.27 -11.47
C ALA A 122 -18.30 10.72 -11.39
N GLY A 123 -17.30 10.12 -12.04
CA GLY A 123 -17.10 8.67 -12.12
C GLY A 123 -16.72 8.06 -10.77
N ARG A 124 -17.23 6.85 -10.53
CA ARG A 124 -16.90 6.01 -9.37
C ARG A 124 -16.69 4.58 -9.86
N VAL A 125 -15.44 4.21 -10.08
CA VAL A 125 -15.08 2.95 -10.74
C VAL A 125 -14.41 2.01 -9.76
N GLU A 126 -14.78 0.73 -9.83
CA GLU A 126 -14.16 -0.33 -9.06
C GLU A 126 -13.66 -1.41 -10.03
N LEU A 127 -12.35 -1.63 -10.06
CA LEU A 127 -11.67 -2.60 -10.93
C LEU A 127 -11.17 -3.76 -10.09
N ILE A 128 -11.52 -4.99 -10.45
CA ILE A 128 -11.27 -6.16 -9.61
C ILE A 128 -10.72 -7.33 -10.43
N GLY A 129 -9.54 -7.83 -10.07
CA GLY A 129 -8.98 -9.05 -10.68
C GLY A 129 -8.70 -8.93 -12.18
N LEU A 130 -8.27 -7.76 -12.63
CA LEU A 130 -7.93 -7.47 -14.03
C LEU A 130 -6.43 -7.38 -14.22
N ARG A 131 -5.93 -7.83 -15.37
CA ARG A 131 -4.60 -7.48 -15.89
C ARG A 131 -4.75 -6.29 -16.85
N LEU A 132 -4.08 -5.18 -16.59
CA LEU A 132 -4.12 -3.96 -17.40
C LEU A 132 -2.73 -3.69 -17.97
N THR A 133 -2.60 -3.74 -19.29
CA THR A 133 -1.27 -3.74 -19.93
C THR A 133 -1.19 -3.00 -21.25
N GLN A 134 0.00 -2.53 -21.61
CA GLN A 134 0.28 -1.79 -22.85
C GLN A 134 -0.66 -0.58 -23.06
N GLY A 135 -1.06 0.08 -21.98
CA GLY A 135 -1.66 1.42 -22.04
C GLY A 135 -0.62 2.47 -22.45
N ALA A 136 -1.04 3.40 -23.31
CA ALA A 136 -0.21 4.50 -23.84
C ALA A 136 -0.99 5.83 -23.81
N GLY A 137 -1.10 6.44 -22.63
CA GLY A 137 -1.90 7.66 -22.42
C GLY A 137 -1.15 8.78 -21.69
N ALA A 138 -1.15 9.99 -22.27
CA ALA A 138 -0.74 11.22 -21.58
C ALA A 138 -1.51 11.42 -20.27
N GLY A 139 -0.83 11.66 -19.15
CA GLY A 139 -1.45 11.79 -17.84
C GLY A 139 -2.06 10.49 -17.36
N GLY A 140 -1.32 9.37 -17.40
CA GLY A 140 -1.77 8.05 -16.93
C GLY A 140 -1.76 7.00 -18.04
N GLY A 141 -0.72 6.17 -18.13
CA GLY A 141 -0.53 5.23 -19.24
C GLY A 141 -1.65 4.18 -19.34
N ALA A 142 -1.94 3.46 -18.26
CA ALA A 142 -3.11 2.58 -18.17
C ALA A 142 -4.39 3.37 -17.85
N ILE A 143 -4.35 4.18 -16.78
CA ILE A 143 -5.53 4.84 -16.22
C ILE A 143 -5.25 6.29 -15.87
N ARG A 144 -6.21 7.17 -16.17
CA ARG A 144 -6.34 8.50 -15.57
C ARG A 144 -7.55 8.51 -14.65
N ASN A 145 -7.38 9.02 -13.43
CA ASN A 145 -8.47 9.21 -12.47
C ASN A 145 -8.62 10.68 -12.07
N ALA A 146 -9.83 11.21 -12.28
CA ALA A 146 -10.28 12.49 -11.74
C ALA A 146 -11.53 12.37 -10.85
N GLY A 147 -12.12 11.19 -10.76
CA GLY A 147 -13.22 10.84 -9.86
C GLY A 147 -12.74 9.91 -8.74
N GLN A 148 -13.52 8.88 -8.44
CA GLN A 148 -13.15 7.86 -7.45
C GLN A 148 -12.81 6.55 -8.16
N LEU A 149 -11.67 5.95 -7.82
CA LEU A 149 -11.19 4.70 -8.40
C LEU A 149 -10.69 3.76 -7.31
N SER A 150 -11.28 2.56 -7.26
CA SER A 150 -10.76 1.42 -6.49
C SER A 150 -10.11 0.40 -7.44
N VAL A 151 -8.89 -0.02 -7.13
CA VAL A 151 -8.12 -1.03 -7.87
C VAL A 151 -7.79 -2.17 -6.90
N ILE A 152 -8.43 -3.33 -7.09
CA ILE A 152 -8.44 -4.43 -6.10
C ILE A 152 -8.00 -5.73 -6.79
N GLY A 153 -7.00 -6.44 -6.25
CA GLY A 153 -6.58 -7.72 -6.84
C GLY A 153 -6.03 -7.61 -8.28
N CYS A 154 -5.64 -6.42 -8.72
CA CYS A 154 -5.31 -6.15 -10.13
C CYS A 154 -3.80 -6.17 -10.38
N LEU A 155 -3.42 -6.50 -11.61
CA LEU A 155 -2.06 -6.40 -12.11
C LEU A 155 -2.00 -5.30 -13.18
N VAL A 156 -1.32 -4.20 -12.87
CA VAL A 156 -1.11 -3.06 -13.78
C VAL A 156 0.34 -3.13 -14.24
N GLU A 157 0.58 -3.53 -15.49
CA GLU A 157 1.95 -3.78 -15.96
C GLU A 157 2.26 -3.38 -17.40
N ASP A 158 3.52 -3.04 -17.66
CA ASP A 158 4.04 -2.68 -18.99
C ASP A 158 3.22 -1.56 -19.66
N ASN A 159 2.69 -0.63 -18.85
CA ASN A 159 2.00 0.57 -19.32
C ASN A 159 2.97 1.75 -19.36
N THR A 160 2.84 2.61 -20.35
CA THR A 160 3.75 3.73 -20.56
C THR A 160 2.97 5.03 -20.71
N SER A 161 3.32 6.08 -19.98
CA SER A 161 2.86 7.42 -20.33
C SER A 161 3.67 7.94 -21.53
N ASP A 162 3.05 8.72 -22.41
CA ASP A 162 3.75 9.25 -23.59
C ASP A 162 4.75 10.37 -23.28
N GLY A 163 4.92 10.73 -21.99
CA GLY A 163 5.89 11.72 -21.51
C GLY A 163 5.49 13.17 -21.79
N ALA A 164 4.27 13.41 -22.32
CA ALA A 164 3.85 14.72 -22.77
C ALA A 164 3.52 15.73 -21.65
N ARG A 165 3.65 15.35 -20.36
CA ARG A 165 3.35 16.20 -19.20
C ARG A 165 4.29 15.93 -18.03
N ASP A 166 4.51 16.98 -17.23
CA ASP A 166 5.44 17.01 -16.08
C ASP A 166 4.92 16.30 -14.82
N ASP A 167 3.81 15.57 -14.92
CA ASP A 167 3.12 14.95 -13.79
C ASP A 167 2.56 13.56 -14.10
N ASP A 168 3.04 12.88 -15.15
CA ASP A 168 2.50 11.61 -15.63
C ASP A 168 2.68 10.43 -14.66
N GLY A 169 1.70 9.53 -14.64
CA GLY A 169 1.84 8.18 -14.08
C GLY A 169 1.97 7.15 -15.21
N GLY A 170 2.98 6.27 -15.18
CA GLY A 170 3.14 5.23 -16.21
C GLY A 170 2.03 4.17 -16.15
N GLY A 171 1.71 3.69 -14.95
CA GLY A 171 0.52 2.89 -14.68
C GLY A 171 -0.71 3.78 -14.53
N ILE A 172 -0.80 4.49 -13.41
CA ILE A 172 -1.98 5.31 -13.06
C ILE A 172 -1.58 6.74 -12.73
N LYS A 173 -2.32 7.70 -13.29
CA LYS A 173 -2.34 9.09 -12.82
C LYS A 173 -3.63 9.36 -12.05
N ASN A 174 -3.52 9.65 -10.77
CA ASN A 174 -4.57 10.26 -9.96
C ASN A 174 -4.39 11.79 -9.98
N THR A 175 -5.38 12.51 -10.49
CA THR A 175 -5.36 13.99 -10.58
C THR A 175 -5.75 14.63 -9.24
N GLU A 176 -5.64 15.96 -9.13
CA GLU A 176 -5.89 16.72 -7.90
C GLU A 176 -7.31 16.49 -7.31
N SER A 177 -8.33 16.29 -8.15
CA SER A 177 -9.69 15.97 -7.71
C SER A 177 -9.95 14.47 -7.49
N GLY A 178 -8.95 13.62 -7.78
CA GLY A 178 -9.10 12.18 -7.79
C GLY A 178 -8.88 11.53 -6.41
N VAL A 179 -9.69 10.53 -6.11
CA VAL A 179 -9.49 9.62 -4.96
C VAL A 179 -9.16 8.24 -5.51
N LEU A 180 -7.98 7.73 -5.18
CA LEU A 180 -7.48 6.44 -5.63
C LEU A 180 -7.22 5.50 -4.43
N THR A 181 -7.90 4.36 -4.42
CA THR A 181 -7.68 3.27 -3.46
C THR A 181 -7.11 2.06 -4.19
N VAL A 182 -5.97 1.56 -3.74
CA VAL A 182 -5.26 0.41 -4.30
C VAL A 182 -5.13 -0.66 -3.22
N VAL A 183 -5.64 -1.87 -3.47
CA VAL A 183 -5.64 -2.99 -2.50
C VAL A 183 -5.21 -4.28 -3.20
N ASN A 184 -4.35 -5.08 -2.56
CA ASN A 184 -3.88 -6.38 -3.05
C ASN A 184 -3.50 -6.35 -4.55
N SER A 185 -2.82 -5.29 -4.99
CA SER A 185 -2.56 -5.05 -6.42
C SER A 185 -1.08 -4.91 -6.70
N ILE A 186 -0.67 -5.26 -7.92
CA ILE A 186 0.72 -5.25 -8.36
C ILE A 186 0.90 -4.24 -9.48
N PHE A 187 1.86 -3.34 -9.33
CA PHE A 187 2.29 -2.36 -10.32
C PHE A 187 3.70 -2.74 -10.77
N ARG A 188 3.85 -3.28 -11.99
CA ARG A 188 5.13 -3.78 -12.51
C ARG A 188 5.52 -3.21 -13.87
N GLY A 189 6.79 -2.84 -14.07
CA GLY A 189 7.29 -2.54 -15.43
C GLY A 189 6.63 -1.33 -16.09
N ASN A 190 5.90 -0.51 -15.32
CA ASN A 190 5.26 0.67 -15.86
C ASN A 190 6.27 1.82 -15.96
N SER A 191 6.11 2.65 -16.99
CA SER A 191 7.03 3.73 -17.32
C SER A 191 6.33 5.08 -17.44
N SER A 192 6.75 6.10 -16.68
CA SER A 192 6.50 7.48 -17.09
C SER A 192 7.52 7.86 -18.17
N GLY A 193 7.03 8.28 -19.34
CA GLY A 193 7.87 8.53 -20.52
C GLY A 193 8.93 9.61 -20.27
N PHE A 194 9.98 9.61 -21.11
CA PHE A 194 11.04 10.62 -21.05
C PHE A 194 10.45 12.04 -21.14
N SER A 195 10.77 12.84 -20.13
CA SER A 195 10.47 14.26 -20.03
C SER A 195 11.75 14.96 -19.55
N ASP A 196 11.94 16.22 -19.94
CA ASP A 196 13.27 16.85 -20.07
C ASP A 196 13.93 17.28 -18.73
N GLY A 197 13.96 16.40 -17.73
CA GLY A 197 14.71 16.56 -16.48
C GLY A 197 14.04 17.37 -15.37
N GLY A 198 12.70 17.51 -15.39
CA GLY A 198 11.96 18.28 -14.36
C GLY A 198 10.58 17.75 -13.97
N SER A 199 10.16 16.58 -14.47
CA SER A 199 8.83 15.99 -14.26
C SER A 199 8.74 15.24 -12.94
N LEU A 200 7.69 15.49 -12.14
CA LEU A 200 7.43 14.85 -10.84
C LEU A 200 6.55 13.59 -10.98
N GLY A 201 6.63 12.93 -12.14
CA GLY A 201 5.84 11.75 -12.48
C GLY A 201 6.08 10.53 -11.58
N GLY A 202 5.43 9.42 -11.88
CA GLY A 202 5.69 8.15 -11.21
C GLY A 202 5.57 6.99 -12.19
N GLY A 203 6.59 6.12 -12.25
CA GLY A 203 6.62 4.98 -13.14
C GLY A 203 5.39 4.09 -12.95
N GLY A 204 5.11 3.71 -11.70
CA GLY A 204 3.89 3.00 -11.34
C GLY A 204 2.69 3.94 -11.17
N ILE A 205 2.75 4.82 -10.16
CA ILE A 205 1.64 5.68 -9.74
C ILE A 205 2.11 7.13 -9.58
N SER A 206 1.38 8.08 -10.13
CA SER A 206 1.47 9.50 -9.77
C SER A 206 0.15 9.97 -9.17
N SER A 207 0.17 10.63 -8.00
CA SER A 207 -1.04 11.19 -7.36
C SER A 207 -0.90 12.65 -6.98
N ALA A 208 -1.78 13.49 -7.53
CA ALA A 208 -2.01 14.85 -7.04
C ALA A 208 -3.18 14.95 -6.06
N GLY A 209 -4.09 13.96 -6.05
CA GLY A 209 -5.22 13.86 -5.14
C GLY A 209 -4.96 12.91 -3.96
N GLU A 210 -6.03 12.36 -3.41
CA GLU A 210 -5.97 11.39 -2.30
C GLU A 210 -5.59 9.99 -2.82
N LEU A 211 -4.60 9.37 -2.17
CA LEU A 211 -4.11 8.03 -2.48
C LEU A 211 -4.06 7.17 -1.22
N THR A 212 -4.71 6.00 -1.26
CA THR A 212 -4.53 4.92 -0.30
C THR A 212 -3.98 3.69 -1.02
N VAL A 213 -2.86 3.15 -0.55
CA VAL A 213 -2.27 1.89 -1.05
C VAL A 213 -2.14 0.92 0.10
N ARG A 214 -2.72 -0.28 -0.03
CA ARG A 214 -2.74 -1.31 1.01
C ARG A 214 -2.41 -2.70 0.47
N ALA A 215 -1.66 -3.49 1.25
CA ALA A 215 -1.37 -4.89 0.96
C ALA A 215 -0.85 -5.14 -0.48
N SER A 216 -0.13 -4.18 -1.06
CA SER A 216 0.16 -4.11 -2.50
C SER A 216 1.65 -4.20 -2.79
N ARG A 217 2.01 -4.24 -4.08
CA ARG A 217 3.41 -4.27 -4.53
C ARG A 217 3.66 -3.31 -5.68
N ILE A 218 4.64 -2.42 -5.53
CA ILE A 218 5.06 -1.45 -6.54
C ILE A 218 6.50 -1.78 -6.90
N THR A 219 6.70 -2.46 -8.02
CA THR A 219 7.93 -3.18 -8.31
C THR A 219 8.44 -2.95 -9.72
N ASP A 220 9.75 -2.88 -9.93
CA ASP A 220 10.34 -2.86 -11.27
C ASP A 220 9.79 -1.72 -12.19
N ASN A 221 9.33 -0.58 -11.63
CA ASN A 221 8.82 0.55 -12.41
C ASN A 221 9.92 1.60 -12.69
N TYR A 222 9.74 2.39 -13.75
CA TYR A 222 10.75 3.30 -14.30
C TYR A 222 10.18 4.70 -14.59
N SER A 223 10.95 5.76 -14.39
CA SER A 223 10.66 7.11 -14.89
C SER A 223 11.86 7.64 -15.67
N GLY A 224 11.59 8.24 -16.83
CA GLY A 224 12.60 8.96 -17.59
C GLY A 224 12.93 10.37 -17.05
N GLY A 225 12.42 10.76 -15.88
CA GLY A 225 12.59 12.08 -15.25
C GLY A 225 12.69 12.00 -13.72
N SER A 226 12.38 13.09 -13.00
CA SER A 226 12.40 13.20 -11.52
C SER A 226 11.20 12.52 -10.83
N GLY A 227 10.86 11.32 -11.30
CA GLY A 227 9.76 10.52 -10.80
C GLY A 227 10.23 9.22 -10.18
N SER A 228 9.34 8.57 -9.44
CA SER A 228 9.64 7.39 -8.61
C SER A 228 8.77 6.19 -8.96
N GLY A 229 8.89 5.06 -8.23
CA GLY A 229 7.89 3.99 -8.30
C GLY A 229 6.46 4.50 -7.98
N LEU A 230 6.33 5.33 -6.93
CA LEU A 230 5.12 6.07 -6.58
C LEU A 230 5.45 7.51 -6.16
N SER A 231 4.91 8.48 -6.89
CA SER A 231 5.03 9.91 -6.62
C SER A 231 3.72 10.49 -6.11
N SER A 232 3.76 11.32 -5.07
CA SER A 232 2.59 12.04 -4.53
C SER A 232 2.89 13.51 -4.28
N THR A 233 2.11 14.40 -4.89
CA THR A 233 1.99 15.82 -4.50
C THR A 233 0.76 16.08 -3.63
N GLY A 234 -0.15 15.09 -3.52
CA GLY A 234 -1.35 15.14 -2.68
C GLY A 234 -1.14 14.47 -1.31
N THR A 235 -2.21 13.83 -0.80
CA THR A 235 -2.17 13.06 0.45
C THR A 235 -2.08 11.57 0.13
N ALA A 236 -1.04 10.89 0.63
CA ALA A 236 -0.81 9.47 0.43
C ALA A 236 -0.75 8.70 1.77
N THR A 237 -1.48 7.60 1.86
CA THR A 237 -1.38 6.60 2.94
C THR A 237 -0.98 5.27 2.33
N ILE A 238 0.20 4.76 2.69
CA ILE A 238 0.78 3.52 2.17
C ILE A 238 0.97 2.57 3.35
N GLU A 239 0.23 1.47 3.36
CA GLU A 239 0.21 0.52 4.48
C GLU A 239 0.41 -0.92 3.97
N ASP A 240 1.10 -1.75 4.74
CA ASP A 240 1.31 -3.19 4.45
C ASP A 240 1.87 -3.48 3.03
N THR A 241 2.67 -2.57 2.45
CA THR A 241 3.01 -2.55 1.01
C THR A 241 4.52 -2.72 0.77
N VAL A 242 4.89 -3.40 -0.31
CA VAL A 242 6.29 -3.55 -0.75
C VAL A 242 6.58 -2.66 -1.95
N ILE A 243 7.60 -1.81 -1.86
CA ILE A 243 8.08 -0.91 -2.91
C ILE A 243 9.53 -1.27 -3.21
N ASP A 244 9.81 -1.89 -4.36
CA ASP A 244 11.13 -2.47 -4.63
C ASP A 244 11.57 -2.57 -6.09
N ASN A 245 12.89 -2.53 -6.32
CA ASN A 245 13.51 -2.54 -7.65
C ASN A 245 13.02 -1.41 -8.59
N ASN A 246 12.43 -0.33 -8.07
CA ASN A 246 12.07 0.82 -8.89
C ASN A 246 13.35 1.63 -9.16
N PHE A 247 13.61 1.91 -10.44
CA PHE A 247 14.88 2.48 -10.92
C PHE A 247 14.65 3.83 -11.60
N GLN A 248 15.47 4.83 -11.27
CA GLN A 248 15.28 6.22 -11.70
C GLN A 248 16.55 6.91 -12.16
N VAL A 249 16.42 7.69 -13.24
CA VAL A 249 17.52 8.43 -13.88
C VAL A 249 17.81 9.78 -13.19
N VAL A 250 16.94 10.23 -12.28
CA VAL A 250 17.12 11.48 -11.51
C VAL A 250 16.82 11.21 -10.02
N ASP A 251 15.72 11.71 -9.46
CA ASP A 251 15.43 11.70 -8.02
C ASP A 251 14.32 10.70 -7.61
N GLY A 252 14.47 10.09 -6.43
CA GLY A 252 13.43 9.33 -5.73
C GLY A 252 13.21 7.92 -6.28
N GLY A 253 14.04 6.93 -5.93
CA GLY A 253 14.00 5.62 -6.61
C GLY A 253 12.65 4.90 -6.40
N GLY A 254 12.32 4.65 -5.12
CA GLY A 254 11.10 3.96 -4.71
C GLY A 254 9.89 4.89 -4.58
N LEU A 255 10.01 5.88 -3.70
CA LEU A 255 8.93 6.82 -3.35
C LEU A 255 9.37 8.27 -3.53
N ALA A 256 8.44 9.13 -3.96
CA ALA A 256 8.61 10.58 -3.96
C ALA A 256 7.41 11.26 -3.29
N ASN A 257 7.67 12.13 -2.32
CA ASN A 257 6.65 12.89 -1.60
C ASN A 257 6.92 14.38 -1.71
N PHE A 258 5.99 15.10 -2.33
CA PHE A 258 5.93 16.56 -2.42
C PHE A 258 4.61 17.10 -1.82
N GLY A 259 3.97 16.28 -0.96
CA GLY A 259 2.73 16.58 -0.26
C GLY A 259 2.78 16.01 1.15
N THR A 260 1.73 15.29 1.57
CA THR A 260 1.71 14.58 2.85
C THR A 260 1.68 13.07 2.62
N MET A 261 2.63 12.34 3.20
CA MET A 261 2.71 10.88 3.07
C MET A 261 2.85 10.21 4.43
N THR A 262 2.11 9.13 4.65
CA THR A 262 2.31 8.20 5.78
C THR A 262 2.63 6.82 5.23
N LEU A 263 3.72 6.23 5.71
CA LEU A 263 4.19 4.89 5.37
C LEU A 263 4.16 4.00 6.63
N ARG A 264 3.39 2.91 6.60
CA ARG A 264 3.20 1.98 7.73
C ARG A 264 3.35 0.52 7.35
N HIS A 265 3.93 -0.29 8.24
CA HIS A 265 4.05 -1.75 8.07
C HIS A 265 4.63 -2.18 6.71
N SER A 266 5.45 -1.30 6.11
CA SER A 266 5.80 -1.35 4.69
C SER A 266 7.30 -1.48 4.50
N THR A 267 7.69 -1.96 3.31
CA THR A 267 9.09 -2.20 2.97
C THR A 267 9.46 -1.43 1.71
N VAL A 268 10.41 -0.51 1.84
CA VAL A 268 11.04 0.19 0.70
C VAL A 268 12.44 -0.40 0.56
N ARG A 269 12.68 -1.23 -0.46
CA ARG A 269 13.95 -1.94 -0.61
C ARG A 269 14.49 -1.99 -2.03
N ASP A 270 15.81 -2.03 -2.16
CA ASP A 270 16.49 -2.27 -3.44
C ASP A 270 16.02 -1.31 -4.56
N ASN A 271 15.54 -0.11 -4.21
CA ASN A 271 15.21 0.94 -5.16
C ASN A 271 16.45 1.81 -5.40
N GLU A 272 16.55 2.36 -6.60
CA GLU A 272 17.76 3.04 -7.07
C GLU A 272 17.39 4.36 -7.75
N ALA A 273 18.01 5.44 -7.28
CA ALA A 273 17.94 6.76 -7.90
C ALA A 273 19.35 7.19 -8.29
N TYR A 274 19.48 7.88 -9.42
CA TYR A 274 20.74 8.50 -9.79
C TYR A 274 21.14 9.60 -8.79
N ASP A 275 20.31 10.61 -8.57
CA ASP A 275 20.65 11.77 -7.73
C ASP A 275 20.23 11.59 -6.26
N LEU A 276 19.00 11.95 -5.88
CA LEU A 276 18.56 12.02 -4.48
C LEU A 276 17.58 10.90 -4.07
N GLY A 277 17.69 10.42 -2.83
CA GLY A 277 16.63 9.63 -2.20
C GLY A 277 16.39 8.26 -2.85
N GLY A 278 17.39 7.37 -2.80
CA GLY A 278 17.33 6.05 -3.45
C GLY A 278 16.07 5.24 -3.07
N GLY A 279 15.77 5.16 -1.78
CA GLY A 279 14.50 4.60 -1.31
C GLY A 279 13.37 5.62 -1.39
N ILE A 280 13.54 6.76 -0.70
CA ILE A 280 12.50 7.78 -0.53
C ILE A 280 13.08 9.19 -0.72
N LEU A 281 12.45 9.99 -1.57
CA LEU A 281 12.60 11.44 -1.65
C LEU A 281 11.43 12.11 -0.91
N ASN A 282 11.71 12.85 0.16
CA ASN A 282 10.71 13.66 0.89
C ASN A 282 11.02 15.15 0.72
N GLY A 283 10.36 15.77 -0.25
CA GLY A 283 10.68 17.12 -0.73
C GLY A 283 12.00 17.19 -1.49
N GLY A 284 12.12 18.20 -2.34
CA GLY A 284 13.25 18.37 -3.26
C GLY A 284 13.38 19.82 -3.69
N PHE A 285 14.06 20.07 -4.81
CA PHE A 285 14.26 21.44 -5.31
C PHE A 285 12.97 22.15 -5.75
N THR A 286 11.90 21.39 -5.99
CA THR A 286 10.64 21.84 -6.60
C THR A 286 9.43 21.83 -5.66
N GLY A 287 9.54 21.27 -4.46
CA GLY A 287 8.42 21.12 -3.52
C GLY A 287 8.84 20.63 -2.13
N VAL A 288 7.97 20.84 -1.14
CA VAL A 288 8.17 20.42 0.25
C VAL A 288 7.32 19.19 0.57
N GLY A 289 7.86 18.28 1.39
CA GLY A 289 7.17 17.07 1.84
C GLY A 289 6.93 17.04 3.35
N THR A 290 5.86 16.40 3.77
CA THR A 290 5.65 15.92 5.16
C THR A 290 5.55 14.41 5.10
N LEU A 291 6.51 13.70 5.70
CA LEU A 291 6.58 12.24 5.70
C LEU A 291 6.61 11.69 7.12
N ILE A 292 5.71 10.74 7.40
CA ILE A 292 5.73 9.93 8.61
C ILE A 292 6.03 8.48 8.21
N VAL A 293 7.10 7.91 8.76
CA VAL A 293 7.44 6.48 8.61
C VAL A 293 7.27 5.80 9.96
N GLU A 294 6.36 4.84 10.02
CA GLU A 294 5.95 4.13 11.23
C GLU A 294 6.03 2.61 11.02
N SER A 295 6.62 1.86 11.95
CA SER A 295 6.62 0.37 11.89
C SER A 295 7.06 -0.18 10.52
N SER A 296 8.10 0.40 9.90
CA SER A 296 8.46 0.13 8.49
C SER A 296 9.97 -0.07 8.29
N THR A 297 10.34 -0.83 7.25
CA THR A 297 11.74 -1.14 6.90
C THR A 297 12.15 -0.46 5.61
N ILE A 298 13.29 0.26 5.63
CA ILE A 298 13.90 0.92 4.49
C ILE A 298 15.32 0.38 4.36
N SER A 299 15.59 -0.50 3.38
CA SER A 299 16.87 -1.22 3.34
C SER A 299 17.36 -1.56 1.93
N GLY A 300 18.67 -1.52 1.71
CA GLY A 300 19.29 -1.89 0.43
C GLY A 300 19.07 -0.87 -0.71
N ASN A 301 18.49 0.29 -0.43
CA ASN A 301 18.25 1.31 -1.47
C ASN A 301 19.53 2.11 -1.78
N VAL A 302 19.63 2.60 -3.02
CA VAL A 302 20.86 3.21 -3.56
C VAL A 302 20.58 4.60 -4.13
N SER A 303 21.37 5.59 -3.71
CA SER A 303 21.58 6.85 -4.42
C SER A 303 22.93 6.76 -5.13
N ASP A 304 22.91 6.77 -6.47
CA ASP A 304 24.02 6.31 -7.31
C ASP A 304 25.00 7.43 -7.70
N PHE A 305 24.65 8.69 -7.44
CA PHE A 305 25.46 9.87 -7.69
C PHE A 305 25.42 10.93 -6.57
N TYR A 306 24.41 11.00 -5.69
CA TYR A 306 24.27 12.13 -4.73
C TYR A 306 23.96 11.73 -3.27
N LEU A 307 22.75 11.99 -2.74
CA LEU A 307 22.48 12.09 -1.30
C LEU A 307 21.26 11.25 -0.86
N GLY A 308 21.33 10.67 0.34
CA GLY A 308 20.20 9.94 0.93
C GLY A 308 19.95 8.61 0.23
N GLY A 309 20.78 7.59 0.51
CA GLY A 309 20.61 6.25 -0.08
C GLY A 309 19.26 5.64 0.29
N GLY A 310 18.92 5.66 1.59
CA GLY A 310 17.61 5.26 2.09
C GLY A 310 16.58 6.38 1.91
N ILE A 311 16.84 7.54 2.51
CA ILE A 311 15.94 8.70 2.53
C ILE A 311 16.71 9.99 2.25
N TYR A 312 16.16 10.84 1.40
CA TYR A 312 16.51 12.26 1.34
C TYR A 312 15.34 13.11 1.87
N ASN A 313 15.61 13.97 2.86
CA ASN A 313 14.65 14.95 3.37
C ASN A 313 15.05 16.37 2.92
N GLY A 314 14.23 16.98 2.07
CA GLY A 314 14.48 18.27 1.43
C GLY A 314 14.34 19.49 2.36
N GLY A 315 14.88 20.62 1.92
CA GLY A 315 14.79 21.89 2.65
C GLY A 315 13.34 22.32 2.86
N GLY A 316 12.99 22.68 4.10
CA GLY A 316 11.60 23.02 4.47
C GLY A 316 10.63 21.83 4.54
N SER A 317 11.13 20.60 4.39
CA SER A 317 10.35 19.37 4.54
C SER A 317 10.51 18.77 5.94
N THR A 318 9.53 17.99 6.36
CA THR A 318 9.47 17.36 7.68
C THR A 318 9.45 15.83 7.55
N LEU A 319 10.25 15.16 8.39
CA LEU A 319 10.35 13.71 8.50
C LEU A 319 10.17 13.26 9.95
N GLU A 320 9.23 12.36 10.21
CA GLU A 320 9.08 11.66 11.50
C GLU A 320 9.37 10.18 11.30
N LEU A 321 10.48 9.68 11.87
CA LEU A 321 10.80 8.25 11.94
C LEU A 321 10.36 7.71 13.30
N ARG A 322 9.53 6.67 13.30
CA ARG A 322 9.10 6.01 14.54
C ARG A 322 8.98 4.51 14.40
N ASN A 323 9.51 3.77 15.38
CA ASN A 323 9.48 2.30 15.39
C ASN A 323 9.89 1.76 14.01
N SER A 324 10.99 2.21 13.43
CA SER A 324 11.34 1.90 12.03
C SER A 324 12.80 1.50 11.89
N THR A 325 13.11 0.76 10.82
CA THR A 325 14.46 0.27 10.53
C THR A 325 14.98 0.87 9.22
N VAL A 326 16.13 1.53 9.27
CA VAL A 326 16.83 2.12 8.12
C VAL A 326 18.27 1.61 8.12
N THR A 327 18.57 0.60 7.29
CA THR A 327 19.85 -0.15 7.31
C THR A 327 20.29 -0.59 5.91
N ASP A 328 21.59 -0.85 5.70
CA ASP A 328 22.18 -1.35 4.44
C ASP A 328 21.92 -0.49 3.18
N ASN A 329 21.37 0.73 3.33
CA ASN A 329 21.21 1.68 2.24
C ASN A 329 22.56 2.34 1.88
N TYR A 330 22.72 2.80 0.65
CA TYR A 330 24.00 3.30 0.12
C TYR A 330 23.85 4.63 -0.64
N ALA A 331 24.71 5.60 -0.33
CA ALA A 331 24.87 6.82 -1.13
C ALA A 331 26.29 6.87 -1.72
N SER A 332 26.41 6.78 -3.05
CA SER A 332 27.72 6.60 -3.72
C SER A 332 28.62 7.84 -3.65
N PHE A 333 28.05 9.04 -3.48
CA PHE A 333 28.80 10.29 -3.55
C PHE A 333 29.83 10.44 -2.43
N PHE A 334 30.85 11.26 -2.68
CA PHE A 334 31.91 11.57 -1.72
C PHE A 334 31.47 12.70 -0.76
N GLY A 335 31.29 12.40 0.53
CA GLY A 335 30.95 13.37 1.57
C GLY A 335 30.07 12.82 2.70
N GLU A 336 29.58 13.71 3.56
CA GLU A 336 28.58 13.40 4.60
C GLU A 336 27.18 13.25 3.97
N THR A 337 27.03 12.25 3.11
CA THR A 337 25.90 12.08 2.18
C THR A 337 24.69 11.37 2.77
N GLY A 338 24.79 10.89 4.01
CA GLY A 338 23.71 10.20 4.73
C GLY A 338 23.23 8.96 3.99
N GLY A 339 24.00 7.86 4.08
CA GLY A 339 23.67 6.60 3.42
C GLY A 339 22.28 6.09 3.78
N GLY A 340 21.88 6.23 5.06
CA GLY A 340 20.53 5.95 5.53
C GLY A 340 19.59 7.13 5.34
N LEU A 341 19.97 8.31 5.84
CA LEU A 341 19.19 9.55 5.78
C LEU A 341 20.08 10.76 5.52
N TYR A 342 19.86 11.47 4.42
CA TYR A 342 20.33 12.86 4.29
C TYR A 342 19.22 13.82 4.68
N ASN A 343 19.49 14.74 5.60
CA ASN A 343 18.53 15.70 6.09
C ASN A 343 18.93 17.15 5.75
N SER A 344 18.09 17.86 5.03
CA SER A 344 18.21 19.32 4.81
C SER A 344 17.00 20.11 5.32
N GLY A 345 15.95 19.42 5.77
CA GLY A 345 14.80 19.96 6.47
C GLY A 345 14.85 19.69 7.97
N GLU A 346 13.69 19.37 8.53
CA GLU A 346 13.53 18.90 9.91
C GLU A 346 13.29 17.39 9.93
N ALA A 347 13.98 16.68 10.81
CA ALA A 347 13.82 15.24 10.99
C ALA A 347 13.81 14.87 12.48
N THR A 348 12.86 14.04 12.92
CA THR A 348 12.85 13.43 14.26
C THR A 348 12.90 11.91 14.18
N ALA A 349 13.38 11.28 15.26
CA ALA A 349 13.44 9.82 15.40
C ALA A 349 13.10 9.37 16.82
N ARG A 350 12.16 8.42 16.96
CA ARG A 350 11.92 7.64 18.19
C ARG A 350 11.89 6.14 17.91
N ASN A 351 12.32 5.33 18.89
CA ASN A 351 12.25 3.86 18.80
C ASN A 351 12.83 3.30 17.48
N THR A 352 13.81 3.97 16.86
CA THR A 352 14.20 3.73 15.46
C THR A 352 15.64 3.21 15.38
N LEU A 353 15.86 2.19 14.56
CA LEU A 353 17.17 1.71 14.17
C LEU A 353 17.60 2.41 12.88
N LEU A 354 18.53 3.35 12.97
CA LEU A 354 19.15 4.05 11.82
C LEU A 354 20.67 3.82 11.90
N ALA A 355 21.09 2.64 11.45
CA ALA A 355 22.47 2.16 11.57
C ALA A 355 22.82 1.20 10.44
N GLY A 356 24.12 1.06 10.14
CA GLY A 356 24.60 0.06 9.16
C GLY A 356 24.40 0.46 7.71
N ASN A 357 24.25 1.76 7.44
CA ASN A 357 24.18 2.33 6.10
C ASN A 357 25.57 2.79 5.64
N ARG A 358 25.75 2.95 4.32
CA ARG A 358 27.05 3.16 3.68
C ARG A 358 27.09 4.42 2.84
N ALA A 359 28.28 5.01 2.72
CA ALA A 359 28.47 6.24 1.94
C ALA A 359 29.88 6.33 1.32
N ASN A 360 30.19 7.49 0.73
CA ASN A 360 31.53 7.96 0.35
C ASN A 360 32.21 7.28 -0.84
N GLY A 361 31.49 6.51 -1.68
CA GLY A 361 32.07 5.84 -2.86
C GLY A 361 33.10 4.74 -2.52
N LEU A 362 33.40 4.56 -1.24
CA LEU A 362 34.36 3.61 -0.67
C LEU A 362 33.66 2.43 0.02
N ASN A 363 32.33 2.36 -0.08
CA ASN A 363 31.48 1.33 0.56
C ASN A 363 31.67 1.22 2.08
N GLN A 364 31.95 2.35 2.75
CA GLN A 364 32.24 2.39 4.18
C GLN A 364 30.97 2.66 4.99
N PHE A 365 30.78 1.91 6.08
CA PHE A 365 29.68 2.06 7.03
C PHE A 365 29.90 3.28 7.95
N THR A 366 30.05 4.48 7.38
CA THR A 366 30.56 5.67 8.11
C THR A 366 29.63 6.87 8.07
N ALA A 367 28.46 6.79 7.42
CA ALA A 367 27.46 7.86 7.45
C ALA A 367 26.04 7.26 7.34
N ASP A 368 25.37 7.15 8.48
CA ASP A 368 23.95 6.82 8.56
C ASP A 368 23.13 8.08 8.35
N CYS A 369 23.51 9.18 9.01
CA CYS A 369 22.94 10.51 8.83
C CYS A 369 23.90 11.46 8.09
N GLY A 370 23.35 12.42 7.36
CA GLY A 370 24.09 13.55 6.78
C GLY A 370 23.27 14.84 6.81
N GLY A 371 23.93 16.00 6.76
CA GLY A 371 23.28 17.31 6.78
C GLY A 371 22.85 17.79 8.18
N ASN A 372 21.63 18.34 8.28
CA ASN A 372 21.04 18.81 9.54
C ASN A 372 20.86 17.65 10.54
N PRO A 373 21.14 17.84 11.84
CA PRO A 373 20.95 16.80 12.85
C PRO A 373 19.53 16.22 12.87
N VAL A 374 19.43 14.91 13.00
CA VAL A 374 18.17 14.23 13.35
C VAL A 374 17.90 14.49 14.84
N THR A 375 16.72 15.00 15.16
CA THR A 375 16.31 15.26 16.55
C THR A 375 15.84 13.96 17.19
N SER A 376 16.61 13.44 18.14
CA SER A 376 16.18 12.26 18.89
C SER A 376 15.05 12.61 19.88
N GLU A 377 13.97 11.85 19.78
CA GLU A 377 12.89 11.74 20.75
C GLU A 377 13.11 10.55 21.73
N GLY A 378 14.19 9.79 21.55
CA GLY A 378 14.64 8.71 22.43
C GLY A 378 14.35 7.28 21.95
N GLY A 379 15.07 6.33 22.53
CA GLY A 379 14.91 4.89 22.26
C GLY A 379 15.46 4.45 20.90
N ASN A 380 16.37 5.22 20.31
CA ASN A 380 16.94 4.91 19.00
C ASN A 380 18.24 4.11 19.11
N VAL A 381 18.61 3.44 18.02
CA VAL A 381 19.96 2.90 17.79
C VAL A 381 20.56 3.57 16.57
N PHE A 382 21.70 4.24 16.76
CA PHE A 382 22.48 4.86 15.69
C PHE A 382 23.86 4.22 15.54
N GLY A 383 24.45 4.30 14.34
CA GLY A 383 25.86 3.96 14.17
C GLY A 383 26.79 4.87 14.98
N THR A 384 27.88 4.30 15.50
CA THR A 384 28.86 5.06 16.28
C THR A 384 29.67 5.98 15.35
N GLY A 385 29.48 7.30 15.50
CA GLY A 385 30.24 8.31 14.74
C GLY A 385 29.77 8.51 13.30
N THR A 386 28.57 8.07 12.93
CA THR A 386 28.05 8.05 11.55
C THR A 386 27.15 9.24 11.20
N GLY A 387 27.46 10.41 11.74
CA GLY A 387 26.74 11.67 11.49
C GLY A 387 25.44 11.87 12.28
N CYS A 388 24.86 10.82 12.85
CA CYS A 388 23.66 10.92 13.69
C CYS A 388 23.99 11.50 15.07
N ALA A 389 23.00 12.17 15.70
CA ALA A 389 23.14 12.84 16.99
C ALA A 389 22.35 12.12 18.10
N PRO A 390 22.90 11.06 18.74
CA PRO A 390 22.21 10.33 19.80
C PRO A 390 21.88 11.21 21.01
N GLY A 391 20.65 11.08 21.48
CA GLY A 391 20.16 11.60 22.76
C GLY A 391 20.52 10.69 23.94
N SER A 392 20.14 11.09 25.16
CA SER A 392 20.54 10.40 26.40
C SER A 392 19.89 9.03 26.64
N SER A 393 18.81 8.72 25.93
CA SER A 393 18.09 7.42 25.98
C SER A 393 18.33 6.56 24.73
N ASP A 394 19.19 7.02 23.81
CA ASP A 394 19.57 6.23 22.65
C ASP A 394 20.79 5.35 22.97
N ARG A 395 20.95 4.27 22.21
CA ARG A 395 22.19 3.48 22.18
C ARG A 395 22.93 3.70 20.87
N THR A 396 24.21 3.37 20.85
CA THR A 396 25.01 3.33 19.63
C THR A 396 25.60 1.95 19.41
N VAL A 397 25.89 1.63 18.15
CA VAL A 397 26.47 0.34 17.74
C VAL A 397 27.63 0.56 16.78
N ASP A 398 28.59 -0.36 16.75
CA ASP A 398 29.60 -0.36 15.70
C ASP A 398 28.89 -0.57 14.34
N PRO A 399 29.02 0.34 13.37
CA PRO A 399 28.35 0.24 12.08
C PRO A 399 28.68 -1.05 11.30
N PHE A 400 29.87 -1.63 11.52
CA PHE A 400 30.28 -2.89 10.89
C PHE A 400 29.59 -4.11 11.52
N GLU A 401 29.06 -4.00 12.74
CA GLU A 401 28.43 -5.10 13.47
C GLU A 401 26.89 -5.12 13.35
N VAL A 402 26.28 -4.17 12.62
CA VAL A 402 24.80 -4.10 12.51
C VAL A 402 24.22 -5.38 11.89
N ALA A 403 24.80 -5.84 10.78
CA ALA A 403 24.34 -7.04 10.07
C ALA A 403 24.69 -8.37 10.80
N THR A 404 25.61 -8.36 11.76
CA THR A 404 26.10 -9.55 12.49
C THR A 404 25.53 -9.67 13.91
N ALA A 405 25.27 -8.54 14.57
CA ALA A 405 24.89 -8.46 15.99
C ALA A 405 23.51 -7.81 16.25
N VAL A 406 22.99 -6.95 15.36
CA VAL A 406 21.71 -6.24 15.57
C VAL A 406 20.55 -6.85 14.77
N VAL A 407 20.69 -6.96 13.45
CA VAL A 407 19.63 -7.40 12.54
C VAL A 407 20.01 -8.65 11.74
N LEU A 408 19.00 -9.43 11.39
CA LEU A 408 19.07 -10.46 10.36
C LEU A 408 18.97 -9.82 8.96
N PRO A 409 19.44 -10.50 7.90
CA PRO A 409 19.28 -10.04 6.52
C PRO A 409 17.81 -9.79 6.17
N LEU A 410 17.53 -8.85 5.27
CA LEU A 410 16.16 -8.56 4.84
C LEU A 410 15.52 -9.82 4.22
N ALA A 411 14.48 -10.32 4.85
CA ALA A 411 13.76 -11.51 4.43
C ALA A 411 12.33 -11.48 4.99
N ASP A 412 11.55 -12.50 4.66
CA ASP A 412 10.26 -12.67 5.31
C ASP A 412 10.42 -13.28 6.70
N TYR A 413 9.92 -12.56 7.70
CA TYR A 413 9.91 -12.96 9.10
C TYR A 413 8.47 -13.01 9.64
N GLY A 414 7.50 -13.38 8.80
CA GLY A 414 6.11 -13.63 9.19
C GLY A 414 5.33 -12.34 9.42
N GLY A 415 5.23 -11.53 8.37
CA GLY A 415 4.38 -10.33 8.27
C GLY A 415 3.79 -10.20 6.87
N LEU A 416 3.12 -9.09 6.56
CA LEU A 416 2.67 -8.80 5.19
C LEU A 416 3.80 -8.26 4.28
N THR A 417 4.92 -7.81 4.88
CA THR A 417 6.07 -7.25 4.15
C THR A 417 7.40 -7.75 4.75
N PRO A 418 8.48 -7.89 3.94
CA PRO A 418 9.79 -8.35 4.44
C PRO A 418 10.42 -7.38 5.44
N THR A 419 11.10 -7.88 6.46
CA THR A 419 11.68 -7.03 7.52
C THR A 419 13.15 -7.36 7.79
N ASN A 420 13.88 -6.42 8.40
CA ASN A 420 15.16 -6.72 9.04
C ASN A 420 14.88 -7.12 10.49
N ALA A 421 14.53 -8.38 10.73
CA ALA A 421 14.22 -8.87 12.07
C ALA A 421 15.41 -8.73 13.03
N LEU A 422 15.14 -8.31 14.28
CA LEU A 422 16.16 -8.20 15.31
C LEU A 422 16.75 -9.58 15.67
N ARG A 423 18.06 -9.60 15.92
CA ARG A 423 18.77 -10.79 16.41
C ARG A 423 18.43 -11.05 17.87
N TRP A 424 17.95 -12.26 18.15
CA TRP A 424 17.63 -12.73 19.50
C TRP A 424 18.92 -13.00 20.31
N ALA A 425 19.48 -11.94 20.89
CA ALA A 425 20.63 -11.99 21.79
C ALA A 425 20.58 -10.83 22.78
N GLY A 426 20.64 -11.07 24.09
CA GLY A 426 20.51 -10.04 25.13
C GLY A 426 21.59 -8.94 25.16
N SER A 427 22.61 -9.04 24.29
CA SER A 427 23.58 -7.97 24.04
C SER A 427 23.22 -7.07 22.85
N ASN A 428 22.11 -7.34 22.16
CA ASN A 428 21.67 -6.57 21.01
C ASN A 428 21.21 -5.18 21.49
N PRO A 429 21.82 -4.08 21.01
CA PRO A 429 21.51 -2.74 21.47
C PRO A 429 20.09 -2.29 21.12
N ALA A 430 19.41 -2.92 20.15
CA ALA A 430 18.03 -2.58 19.81
C ALA A 430 17.00 -2.98 20.89
N LEU A 431 17.37 -3.88 21.80
CA LEU A 431 16.43 -4.49 22.74
C LEU A 431 16.08 -3.59 23.92
N ASP A 432 14.79 -3.47 24.19
CA ASP A 432 14.21 -2.87 25.40
C ASP A 432 14.77 -1.46 25.70
N ILE A 433 14.64 -0.54 24.73
CA ILE A 433 15.02 0.89 24.88
C ILE A 433 13.94 1.90 24.48
N GLY A 434 12.96 1.46 23.70
CA GLY A 434 11.89 2.30 23.20
C GLY A 434 10.92 2.74 24.30
N GLY A 435 10.32 3.90 24.10
CA GLY A 435 9.33 4.47 25.00
C GLY A 435 7.94 3.86 24.77
N SER A 436 6.99 4.69 24.34
CA SER A 436 5.65 4.22 23.98
C SER A 436 5.68 3.39 22.70
N CYS A 437 4.97 2.27 22.70
CA CYS A 437 4.81 1.41 21.54
C CYS A 437 3.58 1.77 20.68
N PRO A 438 3.60 1.42 19.38
CA PRO A 438 2.37 1.18 18.60
C PRO A 438 1.62 -0.04 19.15
N ALA A 439 0.40 -0.28 18.70
CA ALA A 439 -0.36 -1.48 19.08
C ALA A 439 0.22 -2.77 18.47
N VAL A 440 0.86 -2.66 17.30
CA VAL A 440 1.52 -3.74 16.58
C VAL A 440 2.80 -3.25 15.87
N ASP A 441 3.72 -4.17 15.62
CA ASP A 441 4.93 -3.95 14.83
C ASP A 441 4.68 -4.13 13.30
N GLN A 442 5.73 -4.05 12.47
CA GLN A 442 5.62 -4.22 11.01
C GLN A 442 4.99 -5.56 10.59
N ARG A 443 5.09 -6.60 11.43
CA ARG A 443 4.58 -7.94 11.15
C ARG A 443 3.12 -8.10 11.56
N GLY A 444 2.52 -7.08 12.20
CA GLY A 444 1.21 -7.17 12.82
C GLY A 444 1.23 -7.90 14.17
N LEU A 445 2.41 -8.13 14.77
CA LEU A 445 2.51 -8.74 16.10
C LEU A 445 2.34 -7.68 17.20
N PRO A 446 1.70 -8.01 18.34
CA PRO A 446 1.53 -7.07 19.44
C PRO A 446 2.86 -6.48 19.93
N ALA A 447 2.86 -5.22 20.35
CA ALA A 447 4.01 -4.54 20.92
C ALA A 447 3.67 -3.90 22.30
N PRO A 448 4.60 -3.88 23.27
CA PRO A 448 5.94 -4.46 23.22
C PRO A 448 5.95 -5.99 23.36
N LEU A 449 7.07 -6.62 22.98
CA LEU A 449 7.38 -8.03 23.31
C LEU A 449 8.62 -8.09 24.22
N ASP A 450 8.60 -8.97 25.23
CA ASP A 450 9.72 -9.15 26.17
C ASP A 450 10.88 -9.88 25.47
N GLY A 451 12.03 -9.20 25.34
CA GLY A 451 13.21 -9.69 24.63
C GLY A 451 14.05 -10.74 25.39
N PRO A 452 15.21 -11.16 24.85
CA PRO A 452 16.21 -11.98 25.55
C PRO A 452 17.12 -11.15 26.47
N ASP A 453 16.60 -10.05 27.00
CA ASP A 453 17.38 -9.11 27.80
C ASP A 453 17.61 -9.63 29.24
N ALA A 454 18.11 -8.78 30.14
CA ALA A 454 18.31 -9.15 31.54
C ALA A 454 17.13 -8.74 32.46
N GLY A 455 16.09 -8.14 31.89
CA GLY A 455 14.88 -7.67 32.53
C GLY A 455 13.75 -8.70 32.57
N THR A 456 12.57 -8.22 32.89
CA THR A 456 11.28 -8.94 32.89
C THR A 456 10.12 -7.97 32.61
N VAL A 457 10.40 -6.88 31.89
CA VAL A 457 9.51 -5.73 31.71
C VAL A 457 9.62 -5.29 30.26
N ALA A 458 8.79 -5.92 29.42
CA ALA A 458 8.68 -5.61 28.00
C ALA A 458 8.63 -4.10 27.77
N SER A 459 9.66 -3.59 27.13
CA SER A 459 9.79 -2.23 26.63
C SER A 459 9.76 -2.29 25.10
N CYS A 460 9.52 -1.17 24.41
CA CYS A 460 9.62 -1.22 22.95
C CYS A 460 11.05 -1.50 22.51
N ASP A 461 11.20 -2.15 21.36
CA ASP A 461 12.49 -2.23 20.69
C ASP A 461 12.74 -1.04 19.77
N ALA A 462 14.01 -0.85 19.41
CA ALA A 462 14.42 0.07 18.37
C ALA A 462 14.41 -0.63 17.01
N GLY A 463 13.50 -0.21 16.13
CA GLY A 463 13.32 -0.82 14.82
C GLY A 463 11.86 -1.02 14.46
N SER A 464 11.65 -1.62 13.30
CA SER A 464 10.34 -1.97 12.74
C SER A 464 9.66 -3.19 13.36
N VAL A 465 10.37 -3.93 14.20
CA VAL A 465 9.95 -5.24 14.73
C VAL A 465 10.41 -5.45 16.16
N GLU A 466 9.53 -6.02 16.97
CA GLU A 466 9.83 -6.39 18.35
C GLU A 466 10.53 -7.76 18.41
N ALA A 467 11.53 -7.93 19.27
CA ALA A 467 12.16 -9.21 19.51
C ALA A 467 11.27 -10.06 20.44
N GLY A 468 10.56 -11.02 19.85
CA GLY A 468 9.92 -12.12 20.59
C GLY A 468 10.74 -13.40 20.50
N ALA A 469 10.62 -14.27 21.51
CA ALA A 469 11.37 -15.53 21.62
C ALA A 469 11.38 -16.31 20.29
N PRO A 470 12.52 -16.92 19.89
CA PRO A 470 12.77 -17.34 18.52
C PRO A 470 11.72 -18.35 18.08
N VAL A 471 10.80 -17.82 17.27
CA VAL A 471 9.66 -18.54 16.73
C VAL A 471 10.23 -19.48 15.65
N ASN A 472 10.55 -20.71 16.06
CA ASN A 472 11.41 -21.65 15.31
C ASN A 472 10.72 -22.35 14.11
N ALA A 473 9.65 -21.76 13.62
CA ALA A 473 9.26 -21.77 12.21
C ALA A 473 8.68 -20.38 11.90
N ARG A 474 8.94 -19.84 10.71
CA ARG A 474 8.19 -18.71 10.13
C ARG A 474 7.97 -18.96 8.63
N VAL A 475 6.80 -18.53 8.22
CA VAL A 475 5.87 -19.14 7.26
C VAL A 475 4.88 -17.94 7.04
N ASN A 476 4.54 -17.45 5.83
CA ASN A 476 4.00 -16.07 5.61
C ASN A 476 2.66 -15.95 4.78
N VAL A 477 1.57 -15.46 5.40
CA VAL A 477 0.18 -15.47 4.89
C VAL A 477 -0.20 -14.04 4.56
N ALA A 478 -0.29 -13.76 3.27
CA ALA A 478 -1.24 -12.78 2.77
C ALA A 478 -2.58 -13.51 2.54
N ALA A 479 -3.51 -13.39 3.48
CA ALA A 479 -4.92 -13.74 3.27
C ALA A 479 -5.72 -12.46 3.04
N GLN A 480 -5.51 -11.83 1.88
CA GLN A 480 -6.32 -10.70 1.40
C GLN A 480 -6.78 -10.87 -0.05
N ASP A 481 -7.16 -12.09 -0.44
CA ASP A 481 -8.23 -12.22 -1.42
C ASP A 481 -9.54 -11.79 -0.75
N GLU A 482 -10.05 -10.62 -1.15
CA GLU A 482 -11.44 -10.23 -0.87
C GLU A 482 -12.40 -11.14 -1.66
N ILE A 483 -12.62 -12.36 -1.19
CA ILE A 483 -13.61 -13.25 -1.80
C ILE A 483 -15.01 -12.74 -1.44
N ALA A 484 -15.60 -11.98 -2.36
CA ALA A 484 -16.99 -11.59 -2.31
C ALA A 484 -17.90 -12.83 -2.39
N LEU A 485 -18.36 -13.34 -1.24
CA LEU A 485 -19.37 -14.40 -1.22
C LEU A 485 -20.74 -13.85 -1.65
N VAL A 486 -21.12 -14.15 -2.89
CA VAL A 486 -22.50 -14.03 -3.37
C VAL A 486 -23.31 -15.21 -2.81
N PRO A 487 -24.52 -15.02 -2.25
CA PRO A 487 -25.21 -16.08 -1.51
C PRO A 487 -25.81 -17.13 -2.47
N PHE A 488 -25.22 -18.32 -2.47
CA PHE A 488 -25.76 -19.49 -3.17
C PHE A 488 -25.63 -20.74 -2.28
N GLY A 489 -26.67 -21.59 -2.29
CA GLY A 489 -26.75 -22.76 -1.42
C GLY A 489 -25.83 -23.90 -1.86
N GLY A 490 -24.93 -24.32 -0.97
CA GLY A 490 -24.00 -25.44 -1.14
C GLY A 490 -22.97 -25.48 -0.02
N ASP A 491 -22.18 -26.56 0.06
CA ASP A 491 -21.07 -26.67 1.02
C ASP A 491 -19.98 -25.64 0.72
N ASN A 492 -19.85 -24.63 1.57
CA ASN A 492 -18.83 -23.59 1.45
C ASN A 492 -17.56 -23.97 2.20
N THR A 493 -16.82 -24.92 1.63
CA THR A 493 -15.45 -25.26 2.05
C THR A 493 -14.42 -24.51 1.21
N LEU A 494 -13.37 -24.04 1.87
CA LEU A 494 -12.27 -23.32 1.25
C LEU A 494 -10.94 -23.96 1.69
N THR A 495 -10.04 -24.28 0.76
CA THR A 495 -8.81 -25.01 1.07
C THR A 495 -7.61 -24.09 1.05
N VAL A 496 -7.16 -23.71 2.25
CA VAL A 496 -5.94 -22.92 2.45
C VAL A 496 -4.74 -23.87 2.44
N THR A 497 -3.79 -23.66 1.52
CA THR A 497 -2.59 -24.50 1.43
C THR A 497 -1.38 -23.78 2.00
N ILE A 498 -0.96 -24.20 3.20
CA ILE A 498 0.17 -23.66 3.96
C ILE A 498 1.50 -24.23 3.45
N ARG A 499 2.57 -23.41 3.36
CA ARG A 499 3.89 -23.75 2.78
C ARG A 499 5.12 -23.60 3.71
N ALA A 500 5.12 -24.21 4.89
CA ALA A 500 6.21 -24.03 5.86
C ALA A 500 7.62 -24.48 5.39
N ARG A 501 8.66 -23.77 5.84
CA ARG A 501 10.06 -24.23 5.84
C ARG A 501 10.60 -24.34 7.27
N ASN A 502 10.97 -25.56 7.68
CA ASN A 502 11.64 -25.78 8.97
C ASN A 502 13.14 -25.48 8.83
N VAL A 503 13.63 -24.50 9.60
CA VAL A 503 15.04 -24.07 9.63
C VAL A 503 15.80 -24.52 10.88
N SER A 504 15.16 -25.25 11.80
CA SER A 504 15.75 -25.65 13.09
C SER A 504 16.76 -26.79 13.02
N GLY A 505 17.03 -27.34 11.83
CA GLY A 505 17.95 -28.46 11.62
C GLY A 505 17.48 -29.81 12.17
N GLN A 506 16.33 -29.88 12.85
CA GLN A 506 15.69 -31.10 13.38
C GLN A 506 14.18 -31.12 13.06
N PRO A 507 13.50 -32.28 12.96
CA PRO A 507 12.07 -32.33 12.70
C PRO A 507 11.26 -31.67 13.82
N GLN A 508 10.21 -30.93 13.47
CA GLN A 508 9.31 -30.25 14.43
C GLN A 508 7.85 -30.60 14.17
N THR A 509 7.01 -30.60 15.20
CA THR A 509 5.58 -30.93 15.13
C THR A 509 4.75 -29.79 15.69
N TYR A 510 3.72 -29.37 14.95
CA TYR A 510 2.84 -28.26 15.30
C TYR A 510 1.38 -28.54 14.90
N ASP A 511 0.45 -27.84 15.52
CA ASP A 511 -0.93 -27.73 15.05
C ASP A 511 -1.02 -26.72 13.90
N LEU A 512 -1.99 -26.92 13.01
CA LEU A 512 -2.43 -25.95 12.01
C LEU A 512 -3.86 -25.54 12.37
N TRP A 513 -4.18 -24.25 12.32
CA TRP A 513 -5.57 -23.81 12.42
C TRP A 513 -5.90 -22.67 11.48
N THR A 514 -7.19 -22.42 11.26
CA THR A 514 -7.68 -21.24 10.56
C THR A 514 -8.77 -20.57 11.40
N THR A 515 -8.80 -19.24 11.46
CA THR A 515 -9.94 -18.47 11.98
C THR A 515 -10.62 -17.71 10.85
N THR A 516 -11.91 -17.98 10.65
CA THR A 516 -12.77 -17.20 9.76
C THR A 516 -13.36 -16.03 10.53
N THR A 517 -13.11 -14.81 10.07
CA THR A 517 -13.70 -13.56 10.57
C THR A 517 -14.74 -13.04 9.57
N ALA A 518 -15.91 -12.65 10.05
CA ALA A 518 -17.03 -12.14 9.27
C ALA A 518 -16.90 -10.62 8.96
N PRO A 519 -17.75 -10.05 8.08
CA PRO A 519 -17.67 -8.63 7.70
C PRO A 519 -17.86 -7.66 8.87
N ASP A 520 -18.50 -8.10 9.96
CA ASP A 520 -18.73 -7.33 11.19
C ASP A 520 -17.56 -7.44 12.20
N GLY A 521 -16.47 -8.12 11.83
CA GLY A 521 -15.31 -8.36 12.68
C GLY A 521 -15.47 -9.52 13.67
N SER A 522 -16.59 -10.25 13.66
CA SER A 522 -16.77 -11.41 14.55
C SER A 522 -16.05 -12.66 14.03
N VAL A 523 -15.39 -13.41 14.92
CA VAL A 523 -14.84 -14.73 14.58
C VAL A 523 -15.98 -15.75 14.55
N VAL A 524 -16.23 -16.33 13.37
CA VAL A 524 -17.41 -17.15 13.07
C VAL A 524 -17.10 -18.63 12.87
N ALA A 525 -15.84 -19.00 12.63
CA ALA A 525 -15.42 -20.40 12.59
C ALA A 525 -13.93 -20.53 12.94
N THR A 526 -13.57 -21.64 13.59
CA THR A 526 -12.18 -22.07 13.79
C THR A 526 -12.05 -23.55 13.41
N GLN A 527 -11.07 -23.91 12.60
CA GLN A 527 -10.75 -25.27 12.18
C GLN A 527 -9.33 -25.61 12.62
N VAL A 528 -9.08 -26.82 13.15
CA VAL A 528 -7.76 -27.22 13.67
C VAL A 528 -7.38 -28.62 13.17
N GLN A 529 -6.16 -28.77 12.66
CA GLN A 529 -5.48 -30.05 12.42
C GLN A 529 -4.30 -30.15 13.38
N ARG A 530 -4.19 -31.24 14.15
CA ARG A 530 -3.12 -31.38 15.15
C ARG A 530 -1.95 -32.25 14.67
N ASP A 531 -0.82 -32.11 15.36
CA ASP A 531 0.36 -33.00 15.26
C ASP A 531 0.99 -33.11 13.86
N ILE A 532 1.13 -32.00 13.14
CA ILE A 532 1.72 -31.96 11.79
C ILE A 532 3.24 -31.81 11.84
N THR A 533 3.97 -32.83 11.38
CA THR A 533 5.45 -32.82 11.35
C THR A 533 6.06 -32.21 10.07
N PHE A 534 7.04 -31.33 10.28
CA PHE A 534 7.85 -30.64 9.28
C PHE A 534 9.32 -31.06 9.37
N GLU A 535 9.88 -31.58 8.28
CA GLU A 535 11.29 -32.02 8.21
C GLU A 535 12.24 -30.84 7.90
N PRO A 536 13.52 -30.90 8.29
CA PRO A 536 14.49 -29.84 8.06
C PRO A 536 14.71 -29.44 6.60
N GLU A 537 14.98 -28.15 6.42
CA GLU A 537 15.51 -27.46 5.21
C GLU A 537 14.70 -27.56 3.91
N GLN A 538 13.64 -28.36 3.87
CA GLN A 538 12.75 -28.56 2.72
C GLN A 538 11.43 -27.77 2.88
N PRO A 539 11.00 -26.95 1.90
CA PRO A 539 9.66 -26.37 1.89
C PRO A 539 8.60 -27.48 1.80
N ARG A 540 7.61 -27.46 2.69
CA ARG A 540 6.50 -28.43 2.74
C ARG A 540 5.16 -27.76 2.61
N GLN A 541 4.31 -28.31 1.74
CA GLN A 541 2.92 -27.88 1.59
C GLN A 541 1.99 -28.74 2.45
N ARG A 542 0.97 -28.12 3.07
CA ARG A 542 -0.03 -28.71 3.96
C ARG A 542 -1.38 -28.01 3.77
N ALA A 543 -2.44 -28.74 3.46
CA ALA A 543 -3.76 -28.16 3.24
C ALA A 543 -4.62 -28.24 4.51
N ILE A 544 -5.22 -27.12 4.89
CA ILE A 544 -6.26 -27.02 5.91
C ILE A 544 -7.53 -26.41 5.31
N THR A 545 -8.69 -26.95 5.69
CA THR A 545 -9.97 -26.55 5.11
C THR A 545 -10.71 -25.64 6.08
N ALA A 546 -10.90 -24.38 5.70
CA ALA A 546 -11.81 -23.47 6.37
C ALA A 546 -13.26 -23.77 5.95
N GLN A 547 -14.20 -23.62 6.89
CA GLN A 547 -15.64 -23.55 6.57
C GLN A 547 -16.11 -22.12 6.70
N LEU A 548 -16.84 -21.66 5.68
CA LEU A 548 -17.44 -20.33 5.64
C LEU A 548 -18.93 -20.41 6.01
N PRO A 549 -19.46 -19.49 6.84
CA PRO A 549 -20.90 -19.35 7.02
C PRO A 549 -21.55 -19.07 5.66
N GLY A 550 -22.69 -19.69 5.35
CA GLY A 550 -23.39 -19.51 4.08
C GLY A 550 -24.05 -18.14 3.86
N ALA A 551 -23.63 -17.11 4.58
CA ALA A 551 -24.12 -15.74 4.44
C ALA A 551 -23.22 -14.95 3.48
N ALA A 552 -23.80 -13.94 2.82
CA ALA A 552 -23.09 -13.09 1.89
C ALA A 552 -22.19 -12.09 2.62
N GLY A 553 -21.00 -11.82 2.09
CA GLY A 553 -20.10 -10.81 2.63
C GLY A 553 -18.62 -11.07 2.33
N LEU A 554 -17.80 -10.15 2.82
CA LEU A 554 -16.34 -10.26 2.87
C LEU A 554 -15.92 -11.03 4.14
N TYR A 555 -15.17 -12.12 3.97
CA TYR A 555 -14.62 -12.89 5.10
C TYR A 555 -13.11 -12.90 5.05
N ARG A 556 -12.47 -12.61 6.19
CA ARG A 556 -11.02 -12.81 6.36
C ARG A 556 -10.78 -14.22 6.89
N ILE A 557 -9.86 -14.97 6.30
CA ILE A 557 -9.45 -16.29 6.82
C ILE A 557 -7.98 -16.20 7.18
N ASP A 558 -7.72 -16.04 8.47
CA ASP A 558 -6.36 -16.10 8.99
C ASP A 558 -5.99 -17.58 9.17
N ALA A 559 -4.82 -17.99 8.69
CA ALA A 559 -4.32 -19.36 8.82
C ALA A 559 -3.04 -19.34 9.65
N PHE A 560 -2.82 -20.38 10.45
CA PHE A 560 -1.78 -20.42 11.47
C PHE A 560 -1.17 -21.81 11.55
N VAL A 561 0.12 -21.86 11.89
CA VAL A 561 0.86 -23.02 12.40
C VAL A 561 1.26 -22.67 13.83
N GLY A 562 1.30 -23.62 14.77
CA GLY A 562 1.69 -23.30 16.16
C GLY A 562 1.27 -24.32 17.20
N ASP A 563 1.14 -23.86 18.44
CA ASP A 563 0.42 -24.58 19.50
C ASP A 563 -0.94 -23.89 19.68
N TYR A 564 -2.02 -24.61 19.34
CA TYR A 564 -3.37 -24.07 19.35
C TYR A 564 -3.88 -23.80 20.78
N ASP A 565 -3.50 -24.63 21.76
CA ASP A 565 -4.04 -24.55 23.13
C ASP A 565 -3.40 -23.40 23.92
N SER A 566 -2.16 -23.02 23.59
CA SER A 566 -1.48 -21.82 24.11
C SER A 566 -1.66 -20.57 23.25
N GLY A 567 -2.17 -20.70 22.02
CA GLY A 567 -2.32 -19.61 21.06
C GLY A 567 -0.99 -19.12 20.45
N VAL A 568 0.11 -19.87 20.62
CA VAL A 568 1.45 -19.49 20.14
C VAL A 568 1.58 -19.82 18.66
N VAL A 569 1.69 -18.78 17.82
CA VAL A 569 1.83 -18.91 16.36
C VAL A 569 3.30 -19.05 15.97
N VAL A 570 3.62 -20.11 15.22
CA VAL A 570 4.94 -20.41 14.63
C VAL A 570 4.96 -20.25 13.11
N GLY A 571 4.35 -19.14 12.68
CA GLY A 571 4.18 -18.77 11.29
C GLY A 571 2.90 -19.34 10.66
N SER A 572 2.71 -18.97 9.41
CA SER A 572 1.47 -19.10 8.66
C SER A 572 1.79 -18.77 7.21
N ASP A 573 1.97 -19.70 6.27
CA ASP A 573 2.12 -19.45 4.81
C ASP A 573 0.79 -19.71 4.15
N ALA A 574 0.53 -19.09 2.99
CA ALA A 574 -0.47 -19.63 2.08
C ALA A 574 -0.03 -19.50 0.62
N LEU A 575 -0.27 -20.57 -0.12
CA LEU A 575 -0.45 -20.54 -1.57
C LEU A 575 -1.89 -20.08 -1.88
N PRO A 576 -2.20 -19.74 -3.14
CA PRO A 576 -3.55 -19.40 -3.58
C PRO A 576 -4.63 -20.36 -3.04
N VAL A 577 -5.74 -19.76 -2.60
CA VAL A 577 -6.70 -20.42 -1.72
C VAL A 577 -7.81 -21.08 -2.53
N SER A 578 -7.56 -22.34 -2.91
CA SER A 578 -8.44 -23.08 -3.82
C SER A 578 -9.84 -23.37 -3.24
N LYS A 579 -10.88 -23.16 -4.05
CA LYS A 579 -12.25 -23.60 -3.75
C LYS A 579 -12.53 -24.92 -4.47
N ASN A 580 -12.85 -25.98 -3.72
CA ASN A 580 -13.10 -27.33 -4.26
C ASN A 580 -11.96 -27.87 -5.17
N GLY A 581 -10.71 -27.43 -4.95
CA GLY A 581 -9.56 -27.82 -5.79
C GLY A 581 -9.46 -27.10 -7.15
N GLN A 582 -10.27 -26.07 -7.39
CA GLN A 582 -10.01 -25.05 -8.40
C GLN A 582 -9.19 -23.93 -7.74
N ALA A 583 -8.11 -23.50 -8.39
CA ALA A 583 -7.21 -22.46 -7.87
C ALA A 583 -7.96 -21.15 -7.58
#